data_AF-A0A1N6CM27-F1
#
_entry.id   AF-A0A1N6CM27-F1
#
_cell.length_a   1.000
_cell.length_b   1.000
_cell.length_c   1.000
_cell.angle_alpha   90.00
_cell.angle_beta   90.00
_cell.angle_gamma   90.00
#
_symmetry.space_group_name_H-M   'P 1'
#
loop_
_entity.id
_entity.type
_entity.pdbx_description
1 polymer ?
#
loop_
_entity_poly.entity_id
_entity_poly.type
_entity_poly.pdbx_seq_one_letter_code
_entity_poly.pdbx_strand_id
1 'polypeptide(L)' 'MIEKWSAEMKAYGMAVGRTRVNDLAEKLTTGLTDDLPDHVQARQDGDDVIISGPDLSSELEDNSSLRDIGFLLQGVR' A
#
# COMPACT_ATOMS: atom_id res chain seq x y z
N MET A 1 6.01 -31.63 21.32
CA MET A 1 5.49 -30.49 22.11
C MET A 1 6.16 -29.18 21.70
N ILE A 2 7.50 -29.13 21.60
CA ILE A 2 8.27 -27.95 21.14
C ILE A 2 7.90 -27.49 19.72
N GLU A 3 7.67 -28.41 18.78
CA GLU A 3 7.30 -28.07 17.39
C GLU A 3 5.94 -27.36 17.25
N LYS A 4 5.00 -27.62 18.18
CA LYS A 4 3.69 -26.99 18.16
C LYS A 4 3.78 -25.50 18.55
N TRP A 5 4.64 -25.19 19.52
CA TRP A 5 4.90 -23.82 19.96
C TRP A 5 5.66 -23.00 18.92
N SER A 6 6.59 -23.61 18.16
CA SER A 6 7.27 -22.89 17.08
C SER A 6 6.33 -22.56 15.91
N ALA A 7 5.36 -23.43 15.62
CA ALA A 7 4.33 -23.17 14.61
C ALA A 7 3.37 -22.04 15.04
N GLU A 8 2.93 -22.06 16.30
CA GLU A 8 2.04 -21.02 16.86
C GLU A 8 2.74 -19.65 16.94
N MET A 9 4.02 -19.58 17.34
CA MET A 9 4.77 -18.32 17.33
C MET A 9 5.02 -17.80 15.91
N LYS A 10 5.27 -18.68 14.94
CA LYS A 10 5.40 -18.28 13.53
C LYS A 10 4.08 -17.74 12.97
N ALA A 11 2.95 -18.39 13.28
CA ALA A 11 1.63 -17.93 12.89
C ALA A 11 1.30 -16.57 13.51
N TYR A 12 1.61 -16.38 14.80
CA TYR A 12 1.44 -15.10 15.48
C TYR A 12 2.31 -13.99 14.86
N GLY A 13 3.58 -14.26 14.57
CA GLY A 13 4.48 -13.31 13.90
C GLY A 13 3.97 -12.90 12.51
N MET A 14 3.46 -13.85 11.72
CA MET A 14 2.85 -13.56 10.42
C MET A 14 1.55 -12.76 10.55
N ALA A 15 0.72 -13.06 11.56
CA ALA A 15 -0.52 -12.31 11.82
C ALA A 15 -0.22 -10.85 12.19
N VAL A 16 0.73 -10.62 13.11
CA VAL A 16 1.16 -9.27 13.48
C VAL A 16 1.79 -8.53 12.29
N GLY A 17 2.59 -9.23 11.48
CA GLY A 17 3.15 -8.66 10.25
C GLY A 17 2.07 -8.21 9.28
N ARG A 18 1.07 -9.07 9.02
CA ARG A 18 -0.04 -8.76 8.12
C ARG A 18 -0.93 -7.62 8.64
N THR A 19 -1.21 -7.56 9.95
CA THR A 19 -1.92 -6.42 10.53
C THR A 19 -1.17 -5.11 10.29
N ARG A 20 0.15 -5.10 10.49
CA ARG A 20 0.94 -3.87 10.25
C ARG A 20 0.99 -3.45 8.79
N VAL A 21 1.05 -4.41 7.86
CA VAL A 21 0.99 -4.13 6.42
C VAL A 21 -0.37 -3.53 6.06
N ASN A 22 -1.46 -4.09 6.58
CA ASN A 22 -2.81 -3.55 6.36
C ASN A 22 -2.98 -2.15 6.95
N ASP A 23 -2.52 -1.92 8.17
CA ASP A 23 -2.55 -0.59 8.80
C ASP A 23 -1.75 0.44 8.00
N LEU A 24 -0.64 0.02 7.37
CA LEU A 24 0.17 0.88 6.51
C LEU A 24 -0.55 1.17 5.19
N ALA A 25 -1.12 0.15 4.55
CA ALA A 25 -1.86 0.29 3.30
C ALA A 25 -3.11 1.18 3.48
N GLU A 26 -3.82 1.04 4.59
CA GLU A 26 -4.97 1.89 4.95
C GLU A 26 -4.56 3.36 5.15
N LYS A 27 -3.47 3.60 5.90
CA LYS A 27 -2.93 4.95 6.12
C LYS A 27 -2.43 5.59 4.83
N LEU A 28 -1.75 4.82 3.99
CA LEU A 28 -1.28 5.29 2.68
C LEU A 28 -2.46 5.63 1.78
N THR A 29 -3.47 4.76 1.68
CA THR A 29 -4.65 5.02 0.86
C THR A 29 -5.39 6.28 1.32
N THR A 30 -5.56 6.44 2.63
CA THR A 30 -6.24 7.61 3.21
C THR A 30 -5.45 8.89 2.95
N GLY A 31 -4.14 8.92 3.25
CA GLY A 31 -3.31 10.10 3.03
C GLY A 31 -3.18 10.47 1.55
N LEU A 32 -3.10 9.47 0.67
CA LEU A 32 -3.06 9.72 -0.77
C LEU A 32 -4.37 10.28 -1.31
N THR A 33 -5.51 9.89 -0.75
CA THR A 33 -6.80 10.41 -1.21
C THR A 33 -6.90 11.92 -1.02
N ASP A 34 -6.24 12.48 0.01
CA ASP A 34 -6.23 13.92 0.26
C ASP A 34 -5.25 14.68 -0.65
N ASP A 35 -4.18 14.02 -1.11
CA ASP A 35 -3.10 14.63 -1.91
C ASP A 35 -3.26 14.40 -3.43
N LEU A 36 -4.13 13.48 -3.84
CA LEU A 36 -4.35 13.12 -5.24
C LEU A 36 -5.35 14.08 -5.92
N PRO A 37 -5.16 14.39 -7.22
CA PRO A 37 -6.15 15.11 -8.02
C PRO A 37 -7.51 14.39 -8.05
N ASP A 38 -8.62 15.13 -8.17
CA ASP A 38 -9.99 14.58 -8.13
C ASP A 38 -10.27 13.44 -9.13
N HIS A 39 -9.56 13.42 -10.27
CA HIS A 39 -9.70 12.39 -11.31
C HIS A 39 -8.79 11.16 -11.07
N VAL A 40 -7.91 11.20 -10.08
CA VAL A 40 -7.04 10.10 -9.66
C VAL A 40 -7.56 9.53 -8.34
N GLN A 41 -7.71 8.22 -8.28
CA GLN A 41 -8.23 7.53 -7.10
C GLN A 41 -7.20 6.54 -6.58
N ALA A 42 -7.02 6.52 -5.26
CA ALA A 42 -6.32 5.46 -4.54
C ALA A 42 -7.34 4.49 -3.93
N ARG A 43 -7.11 3.19 -4.07
CA ARG A 43 -7.94 2.13 -3.47
C ARG A 43 -7.04 1.04 -2.91
N GLN A 44 -7.37 0.54 -1.74
CA GLN A 44 -6.74 -0.66 -1.20
C GLN A 44 -7.31 -1.93 -1.86
N ASP A 45 -6.44 -2.87 -2.20
CA ASP A 45 -6.78 -4.22 -2.65
C ASP A 45 -5.97 -5.26 -1.87
N GLY A 46 -6.51 -5.70 -0.74
CA GLY A 46 -5.79 -6.57 0.19
C GLY A 46 -4.59 -5.87 0.84
N ASP A 47 -3.41 -6.44 0.65
CA ASP A 47 -2.14 -5.90 1.18
C ASP A 47 -1.55 -4.82 0.23
N ASP A 48 -2.18 -4.58 -0.93
CA ASP A 48 -1.73 -3.64 -1.97
C ASP A 48 -2.54 -2.34 -2.01
N VAL A 49 -1.91 -1.26 -2.53
CA VAL A 49 -2.58 0.02 -2.83
C VAL A 49 -2.54 0.25 -4.34
N ILE A 50 -3.72 0.38 -4.95
CA ILE A 50 -3.92 0.60 -6.38
C ILE A 50 -4.25 2.08 -6.61
N ILE A 51 -3.51 2.73 -7.50
CA ILE A 51 -3.83 4.07 -8.00
C ILE A 51 -4.31 3.97 -9.45
N SER A 52 -5.40 4.65 -9.77
CA SER A 52 -5.97 4.67 -11.12
C SER A 52 -6.57 6.04 -11.48
N GLY A 53 -6.44 6.44 -12.73
CA GLY A 53 -7.07 7.64 -13.29
C GLY A 53 -6.97 7.65 -14.82
N PRO A 54 -7.85 8.40 -15.53
CA PRO A 54 -7.93 8.37 -16.99
C PRO A 54 -6.64 8.82 -17.69
N ASP A 55 -5.85 9.70 -17.06
CA ASP A 55 -4.60 10.24 -17.62
C ASP A 55 -3.37 10.03 -16.70
N LEU A 56 -3.48 9.10 -15.74
CA LEU A 56 -2.45 8.90 -14.70
C LEU A 56 -1.05 8.67 -15.29
N SER A 57 -0.94 7.93 -16.40
CA SER A 57 0.38 7.68 -17.03
C SER A 57 1.02 8.98 -17.54
N SER A 58 0.26 9.87 -18.18
CA SER A 58 0.76 11.16 -18.66
C SER A 58 1.10 12.06 -17.48
N GLU A 59 0.26 12.07 -16.44
CA GLU A 59 0.52 12.89 -15.25
C GLU A 59 1.74 12.42 -14.45
N LEU A 60 2.04 11.12 -14.40
CA LEU A 60 3.29 10.60 -13.83
C LEU A 60 4.52 11.02 -14.66
N GLU A 61 4.35 11.24 -15.96
CA GLU A 61 5.39 11.74 -16.87
C GLU A 61 5.61 13.25 -16.72
N ASP A 62 4.55 14.01 -16.46
CA ASP A 62 4.59 15.47 -16.39
C ASP A 62 4.79 16.02 -14.98
N ASN A 63 4.39 15.28 -13.95
CA ASN A 63 4.37 15.74 -12.55
C ASN A 63 5.33 14.92 -11.67
N SER A 64 6.43 15.57 -11.23
CA SER A 64 7.45 14.90 -10.42
C SER A 64 6.93 14.42 -9.06
N SER A 65 5.99 15.14 -8.45
CA SER A 65 5.37 14.74 -7.17
C SER A 65 4.53 13.46 -7.30
N LEU A 66 3.74 13.33 -8.36
CA LEU A 66 2.97 12.11 -8.62
C LEU A 66 3.90 10.94 -8.96
N ARG A 67 5.01 11.21 -9.67
CA ARG A 67 6.04 10.19 -9.92
C ARG A 67 6.69 9.69 -8.64
N ASP A 68 7.01 10.59 -7.72
CA ASP A 68 7.57 10.25 -6.41
C ASP A 68 6.57 9.42 -5.59
N ILE A 69 5.29 9.77 -5.62
CA ILE A 69 4.20 8.98 -5.03
C ILE A 69 4.13 7.57 -5.66
N GLY A 70 4.15 7.48 -6.99
CA GLY A 70 4.16 6.20 -7.71
C GLY A 70 5.39 5.35 -7.37
N PHE A 71 6.56 5.96 -7.21
CA PHE A 71 7.80 5.28 -6.83
C PHE A 71 7.76 4.76 -5.38
N LEU A 72 7.28 5.58 -4.45
CA LEU A 72 7.12 5.20 -3.04
C LEU A 72 6.17 4.01 -2.88
N LEU A 73 5.15 3.91 -3.72
CA LEU A 73 4.17 2.81 -3.70
C LEU A 73 4.69 1.53 -4.35
N GLN A 74 5.52 1.62 -5.39
CA GLN A 74 6.22 0.43 -5.92
C GLN A 74 7.24 -0.15 -4.92
N GLY A 75 7.71 0.66 -3.96
CA GLY A 75 8.62 0.24 -2.90
C GLY A 75 7.98 -0.59 -1.79
N VAL A 76 6.64 -0.67 -1.75
CA VAL A 76 5.89 -1.56 -0.84
C VAL A 76 5.61 -2.85 -1.62
N ARG A 77 6.51 -3.82 -1.52
CA ARG A 77 6.33 -5.21 -1.98
C ARG A 77 6.67 -6.17 -0.86
#